data_AF-A0A246RZC9-F1
#
_entry.id   AF-A0A246RZC9-F1
#
_cell.length_a   1.000
_cell.length_b   1.000
_cell.length_c   1.000
_cell.angle_alpha   90.00
_cell.angle_beta   90.00
_cell.angle_gamma   90.00
#
_symmetry.space_group_name_H-M   'P 1'
#
loop_
_entity.id
_entity.type
_entity.pdbx_description
1 polymer ?
#
loop_
_entity_poly.entity_id
_entity_poly.type
_entity_poly.pdbx_seq_one_letter_code
_entity_poly.pdbx_strand_id
1 'polypeptide(L)'
;RVAAGAIAKKYLAAQGVQVRGYMSQLGPIKIEFKQWEAVGQNAFFCPDPERVAELEAYMDQLRRDQDSVGAEITVIAEGVPVGLGEPVFDRLDADLAHGLMSINAVKGVEIGAGFGCVAQRGSEHRDEMTPEGFLSNHAGGVLGGISSGQPIVARLALKPTSSITTPGRSIDIHGQAVEVITKGRHDPCVGIRATPIAEAMMAITLLDHWLRQRGQNGEVNVDTPRLTQR
;
A
#
# COMPACT_ATOMS: atom_id res chain seq x y z
N ARG A 1 -13.27 3.06 7.06
CA ARG A 1 -11.99 2.35 6.79
C ARG A 1 -11.04 2.51 7.97
N VAL A 2 -10.48 3.70 8.23
CA VAL A 2 -9.48 3.91 9.29
C VAL A 2 -9.94 3.48 10.69
N ALA A 3 -11.18 3.78 11.11
CA ALA A 3 -11.69 3.34 12.42
C ALA A 3 -11.73 1.81 12.58
N ALA A 4 -12.23 1.08 11.58
CA ALA A 4 -12.21 -0.39 11.57
C ALA A 4 -10.77 -0.93 11.49
N GLY A 5 -9.91 -0.27 10.71
CA GLY A 5 -8.49 -0.57 10.62
C GLY A 5 -7.78 -0.44 11.96
N ALA A 6 -8.14 0.52 12.81
CA ALA A 6 -7.56 0.65 14.15
C ALA A 6 -7.87 -0.57 15.03
N ILE A 7 -9.09 -1.12 14.94
CA ILE A 7 -9.47 -2.36 15.63
C ILE A 7 -8.65 -3.53 15.07
N ALA A 8 -8.54 -3.64 13.75
CA ALA A 8 -7.76 -4.68 13.10
C ALA A 8 -6.27 -4.63 13.47
N LYS A 9 -5.64 -3.45 13.38
CA LYS A 9 -4.25 -3.23 13.79
C LYS A 9 -4.04 -3.58 15.26
N LYS A 10 -4.98 -3.25 16.15
CA LYS A 10 -4.89 -3.60 17.57
C LYS A 10 -4.90 -5.12 17.80
N TYR A 11 -5.79 -5.85 17.12
CA TYR A 11 -5.82 -7.32 17.21
C TYR A 11 -4.53 -7.92 16.65
N LEU A 12 -4.14 -7.51 15.44
CA LEU A 12 -2.94 -7.98 14.75
C LEU A 12 -1.66 -7.73 15.56
N ALA A 13 -1.53 -6.57 16.19
CA ALA A 13 -0.40 -6.25 17.06
C ALA A 13 -0.28 -7.21 18.25
N ALA A 14 -1.41 -7.64 18.84
CA ALA A 14 -1.41 -8.65 19.90
C ALA A 14 -0.97 -10.05 19.41
N GLN A 15 -0.98 -10.28 18.10
CA GLN A 15 -0.45 -11.48 17.45
C GLN A 15 0.98 -11.30 16.91
N GLY A 16 1.63 -10.16 17.18
CA GLY A 16 2.97 -9.86 16.68
C GLY A 16 3.02 -9.29 15.25
N VAL A 17 1.87 -9.00 14.63
CA VAL A 17 1.79 -8.41 13.29
C VAL A 17 1.78 -6.89 13.38
N GLN A 18 2.69 -6.24 12.65
CA GLN A 18 2.77 -4.77 12.56
C GLN A 18 2.50 -4.31 11.13
N VAL A 19 1.55 -3.40 10.96
CA VAL A 19 1.22 -2.79 9.65
C VAL A 19 1.60 -1.32 9.66
N ARG A 20 2.46 -0.91 8.71
CA ARG A 20 2.98 0.46 8.56
C ARG A 20 3.02 0.85 7.09
N GLY A 21 2.81 2.13 6.79
CA GLY A 21 2.96 2.65 5.44
C GLY A 21 3.68 3.99 5.42
N TYR A 22 4.15 4.37 4.25
CA TYR A 22 4.81 5.64 4.01
C TYR A 22 4.59 6.08 2.55
N MET A 23 4.79 7.37 2.26
CA MET A 23 4.75 7.86 0.89
C MET A 23 6.09 7.60 0.20
N SER A 24 6.08 6.78 -0.86
CA SER A 24 7.28 6.42 -1.63
C SER A 24 7.49 7.32 -2.85
N GLN A 25 6.48 8.06 -3.30
CA GLN A 25 6.62 9.03 -4.39
C GLN A 25 5.58 10.15 -4.31
N LEU A 26 5.97 11.39 -4.63
CA LEU A 26 5.07 12.52 -4.86
C LEU A 26 5.34 13.11 -6.23
N GLY A 27 4.44 12.87 -7.20
CA GLY A 27 4.67 13.26 -8.58
C GLY A 27 6.00 12.75 -9.13
N PRO A 28 6.92 13.62 -9.60
CA PRO A 28 8.24 13.20 -10.09
C PRO A 28 9.24 12.87 -8.97
N ILE A 29 8.92 13.18 -7.71
CA ILE A 29 9.84 13.06 -6.58
C ILE A 29 9.73 11.66 -5.99
N LYS A 30 10.72 10.80 -6.26
CA LYS A 30 10.88 9.50 -5.59
C LYS A 30 11.48 9.67 -4.20
N ILE A 31 11.04 8.84 -3.27
CA ILE A 31 11.42 8.89 -1.87
C ILE A 31 11.89 7.51 -1.44
N GLU A 32 13.19 7.42 -1.14
CA GLU A 32 13.77 6.21 -0.58
C GLU A 32 13.40 6.07 0.89
N PHE A 33 13.18 4.83 1.32
CA PHE A 33 12.93 4.56 2.73
C PHE A 33 14.22 4.72 3.54
N LYS A 34 14.22 5.60 4.55
CA LYS A 34 15.32 5.73 5.52
C LYS A 34 14.95 5.24 6.91
N GLN A 35 13.87 5.75 7.50
CA GLN A 35 13.51 5.43 8.89
C GLN A 35 12.02 5.56 9.17
N TRP A 36 11.50 4.72 10.07
CA TRP A 36 10.10 4.72 10.46
C TRP A 36 9.74 5.89 11.38
N GLU A 37 10.68 6.33 12.20
CA GLU A 37 10.51 7.42 13.18
C GLU A 37 10.08 8.71 12.49
N ALA A 38 10.60 8.97 11.29
CA ALA A 38 10.28 10.17 10.52
C ALA A 38 8.85 10.17 9.96
N VAL A 39 8.29 9.00 9.63
CA VAL A 39 6.99 8.86 8.94
C VAL A 39 5.86 9.53 9.74
N GLY A 40 5.85 9.38 11.06
CA GLY A 40 4.83 9.98 11.92
C GLY A 40 5.07 11.45 12.28
N GLN A 41 6.20 12.04 11.89
CA GLN A 41 6.65 13.37 12.33
C GLN A 41 6.39 14.48 11.29
N ASN A 42 5.85 14.13 10.13
CA ASN A 42 5.59 15.09 9.06
C ASN A 42 4.24 14.82 8.37
N ALA A 43 3.70 15.83 7.68
CA ALA A 43 2.38 15.75 7.04
C ALA A 43 2.33 14.79 5.84
N PHE A 44 3.47 14.41 5.29
CA PHE A 44 3.60 13.63 4.06
C PHE A 44 3.71 12.12 4.30
N PHE A 45 3.84 11.68 5.54
CA PHE A 45 4.26 10.32 5.86
C PHE A 45 5.58 9.96 5.17
N CYS A 46 6.48 10.94 5.03
CA CYS A 46 7.78 10.77 4.38
C CYS A 46 8.73 10.03 5.32
N PRO A 47 9.38 8.93 4.89
CA PRO A 47 10.38 8.21 5.68
C PRO A 47 11.77 8.88 5.66
N ASP A 48 11.95 9.92 4.85
CA ASP A 48 13.20 10.67 4.70
C ASP A 48 13.01 12.14 5.12
N PRO A 49 13.49 12.55 6.31
CA PRO A 49 13.30 13.91 6.80
C PRO A 49 14.02 14.96 5.92
N GLU A 50 15.08 14.58 5.21
CA GLU A 50 15.87 15.51 4.36
C GLU A 50 15.09 15.94 3.11
N ARG A 51 14.08 15.16 2.70
CA ARG A 51 13.27 15.43 1.50
C ARG A 51 12.05 16.29 1.82
N VAL A 52 11.67 16.47 3.09
CA VAL A 52 10.42 17.14 3.48
C VAL A 52 10.34 18.56 2.93
N ALA A 53 11.42 19.35 3.01
CA ALA A 53 11.45 20.71 2.49
C ALA A 53 11.25 20.77 0.96
N GLU A 54 11.75 19.78 0.22
CA GLU A 54 11.52 19.67 -1.23
C GLU A 54 10.06 19.34 -1.55
N LEU A 55 9.44 18.44 -0.77
CA LEU A 55 8.02 18.11 -0.90
C LEU A 55 7.13 19.33 -0.63
N GLU A 56 7.44 20.11 0.42
CA GLU A 56 6.73 21.36 0.73
C GLU A 56 6.84 22.38 -0.41
N ALA A 57 8.06 22.60 -0.91
CA ALA A 57 8.30 23.51 -2.02
C ALA A 57 7.55 23.08 -3.29
N TYR A 58 7.49 21.77 -3.57
CA TYR A 58 6.75 21.23 -4.71
C TYR A 58 5.24 21.40 -4.54
N MET A 59 4.70 21.20 -3.33
CA MET A 59 3.28 21.45 -3.05
C MET A 59 2.91 22.93 -3.17
N ASP A 60 3.79 23.84 -2.75
CA ASP A 60 3.59 25.28 -2.94
C ASP A 60 3.62 25.67 -4.42
N GLN A 61 4.49 25.03 -5.21
CA GLN A 61 4.50 25.22 -6.66
C GLN A 61 3.18 24.76 -7.29
N LEU A 62 2.69 23.56 -6.98
CA LEU A 62 1.40 23.06 -7.49
C LEU A 62 0.22 23.98 -7.14
N ARG A 63 0.21 24.55 -5.92
CA ARG A 63 -0.80 25.53 -5.52
C ARG A 63 -0.74 26.80 -6.36
N ARG A 64 0.46 27.30 -6.68
CA ARG A 64 0.64 28.46 -7.58
C ARG A 64 0.19 28.13 -9.00
N ASP A 65 0.51 26.93 -9.47
CA ASP A 65 0.16 26.44 -10.80
C ASP A 65 -1.31 26.05 -10.93
N GLN A 66 -2.05 26.07 -9.81
CA GLN A 66 -3.47 25.72 -9.78
C GLN A 66 -3.76 24.30 -10.29
N ASP A 67 -2.81 23.39 -10.08
CA ASP A 67 -2.84 22.03 -10.58
C ASP A 67 -2.68 21.01 -9.43
N SER A 68 -2.68 19.73 -9.77
CA SER A 68 -2.59 18.61 -8.84
C SER A 68 -1.64 17.54 -9.35
N VAL A 69 -1.24 16.65 -8.44
CA VAL A 69 -0.32 15.57 -8.77
C VAL A 69 -0.72 14.27 -8.08
N GLY A 70 -0.30 13.15 -8.66
CA GLY A 70 -0.43 11.83 -8.07
C GLY A 70 0.66 11.53 -7.04
N ALA A 71 0.56 10.37 -6.40
CA ALA A 71 1.54 9.87 -5.45
C ALA A 71 1.58 8.35 -5.47
N GLU A 72 2.67 7.80 -4.93
CA GLU A 72 2.78 6.38 -4.61
C GLU A 72 2.90 6.20 -3.10
N ILE A 73 2.15 5.25 -2.56
CA ILE A 73 2.23 4.84 -1.15
C ILE A 73 2.76 3.41 -1.12
N THR A 74 3.69 3.15 -0.21
CA THR A 74 4.12 1.80 0.15
C THR A 74 3.52 1.43 1.50
N VAL A 75 2.95 0.23 1.61
CA VAL A 75 2.42 -0.33 2.85
C VAL A 75 3.00 -1.72 3.07
N ILE A 76 3.43 -1.96 4.31
CA ILE A 76 4.18 -3.13 4.74
C ILE A 76 3.50 -3.76 5.96
N ALA A 77 3.33 -5.08 5.93
CA ALA A 77 2.96 -5.86 7.11
C ALA A 77 4.07 -6.84 7.48
N GLU A 78 4.62 -6.68 8.68
CA GLU A 78 5.67 -7.54 9.25
C GLU A 78 5.08 -8.47 10.31
N GLY A 79 5.72 -9.61 10.55
CA GLY A 79 5.30 -10.59 11.55
C GLY A 79 4.07 -11.42 11.14
N VAL A 80 3.65 -11.36 9.87
CA VAL A 80 2.54 -12.16 9.35
C VAL A 80 2.96 -13.64 9.35
N PRO A 81 2.20 -14.55 9.97
CA PRO A 81 2.56 -15.98 10.01
C PRO A 81 2.45 -16.60 8.62
N VAL A 82 3.12 -17.72 8.41
CA VAL A 82 3.01 -18.51 7.17
C VAL A 82 1.59 -19.05 7.03
N GLY A 83 1.04 -19.01 5.82
CA GLY A 83 -0.20 -19.71 5.46
C GLY A 83 -1.51 -18.94 5.67
N LEU A 84 -1.48 -17.62 5.89
CA LEU A 84 -2.69 -16.79 5.76
C LEU A 84 -3.04 -16.63 4.28
N GLY A 85 -4.31 -16.71 3.93
CA GLY A 85 -4.76 -16.71 2.54
C GLY A 85 -5.40 -18.04 2.16
N GLU A 86 -5.82 -18.13 0.91
CA GLU A 86 -6.17 -19.40 0.27
C GLU A 86 -5.60 -19.48 -1.15
N PRO A 87 -5.37 -20.68 -1.70
CA PRO A 87 -4.57 -20.82 -2.92
C PRO A 87 -5.29 -20.49 -4.23
N VAL A 88 -6.63 -20.35 -4.23
CA VAL A 88 -7.41 -20.35 -5.48
C VAL A 88 -8.25 -19.10 -5.69
N PHE A 89 -9.34 -18.90 -4.92
CA PHE A 89 -10.34 -17.88 -5.25
C PHE A 89 -10.10 -16.57 -4.51
N ASP A 90 -9.94 -16.64 -3.20
CA ASP A 90 -9.69 -15.53 -2.28
C ASP A 90 -8.20 -15.49 -1.90
N ARG A 91 -7.33 -15.48 -2.92
CA ARG A 91 -5.88 -15.38 -2.70
C ARG A 91 -5.55 -14.09 -1.93
N LEU A 92 -4.61 -14.18 -0.99
CA LEU A 92 -4.28 -13.06 -0.11
C LEU A 92 -3.85 -11.81 -0.89
N ASP A 93 -3.01 -11.97 -1.90
CA ASP A 93 -2.56 -10.90 -2.80
C ASP A 93 -3.72 -10.31 -3.62
N ALA A 94 -4.67 -11.13 -4.07
CA ALA A 94 -5.86 -10.69 -4.79
C ALA A 94 -6.78 -9.84 -3.90
N ASP A 95 -7.02 -10.27 -2.66
CA ASP A 95 -7.84 -9.52 -1.71
C ASP A 95 -7.15 -8.25 -1.19
N LEU A 96 -5.82 -8.28 -1.03
CA LEU A 96 -5.03 -7.09 -0.76
C LEU A 96 -5.15 -6.12 -1.94
N ALA A 97 -4.97 -6.59 -3.17
CA ALA A 97 -5.11 -5.77 -4.36
C ALA A 97 -6.51 -5.16 -4.46
N HIS A 98 -7.57 -5.94 -4.21
CA HIS A 98 -8.95 -5.44 -4.18
C HIS A 98 -9.14 -4.38 -3.09
N GLY A 99 -8.73 -4.68 -1.84
CA GLY A 99 -8.88 -3.77 -0.71
C GLY A 99 -8.15 -2.45 -0.93
N LEU A 100 -6.92 -2.50 -1.44
CA LEU A 100 -6.09 -1.33 -1.74
C LEU A 100 -6.62 -0.56 -2.96
N MET A 101 -6.99 -1.24 -4.04
CA MET A 101 -7.57 -0.64 -5.25
C MET A 101 -8.92 0.05 -4.97
N SER A 102 -9.67 -0.42 -3.97
CA SER A 102 -10.93 0.21 -3.56
C SER A 102 -10.76 1.62 -2.99
N ILE A 103 -9.54 2.05 -2.66
CA ILE A 103 -9.26 3.40 -2.14
C ILE A 103 -9.45 4.42 -3.26
N ASN A 104 -10.20 5.49 -2.96
CA ASN A 104 -10.44 6.55 -3.93
C ASN A 104 -9.11 7.08 -4.49
N ALA A 105 -9.11 7.33 -5.79
CA ALA A 105 -7.94 7.72 -6.59
C ALA A 105 -6.86 6.65 -6.82
N VAL A 106 -6.90 5.47 -6.19
CA VAL A 106 -5.98 4.37 -6.55
C VAL A 106 -6.33 3.85 -7.95
N LYS A 107 -5.30 3.73 -8.78
CA LYS A 107 -5.40 3.25 -10.17
C LYS A 107 -4.51 2.04 -10.46
N GLY A 108 -3.58 1.72 -9.57
CA GLY A 108 -2.67 0.58 -9.68
C GLY A 108 -2.30 0.07 -8.29
N VAL A 109 -2.15 -1.24 -8.17
CA VAL A 109 -1.62 -1.89 -6.97
C VAL A 109 -0.57 -2.91 -7.40
N GLU A 110 0.54 -2.93 -6.70
CA GLU A 110 1.63 -3.88 -6.88
C GLU A 110 1.88 -4.65 -5.58
N ILE A 111 2.25 -5.92 -5.68
CA ILE A 111 2.74 -6.73 -4.56
C ILE A 111 4.21 -7.10 -4.85
N GLY A 112 5.08 -6.94 -3.86
CA GLY A 112 6.51 -7.27 -3.97
C GLY A 112 7.24 -6.50 -5.07
N ALA A 113 7.82 -7.23 -6.01
CA ALA A 113 8.50 -6.67 -7.19
C ALA A 113 7.55 -5.94 -8.15
N GLY A 114 6.22 -6.14 -8.04
CA GLY A 114 5.23 -5.43 -8.83
C GLY A 114 5.43 -5.61 -10.33
N PHE A 115 5.21 -4.55 -11.12
CA PHE A 115 5.50 -4.57 -12.56
C PHE A 115 6.99 -4.73 -12.87
N GLY A 116 7.88 -4.51 -11.90
CA GLY A 116 9.31 -4.77 -12.03
C GLY A 116 9.64 -6.24 -12.34
N CYS A 117 8.74 -7.19 -12.02
CA CYS A 117 8.94 -8.61 -12.32
C CYS A 117 9.00 -8.90 -13.83
N VAL A 118 8.38 -8.08 -14.68
CA VAL A 118 8.29 -8.29 -16.14
C VAL A 118 9.66 -8.32 -16.80
N ALA A 119 10.63 -7.59 -16.25
CA ALA A 119 11.99 -7.52 -16.78
C ALA A 119 12.94 -8.61 -16.23
N GLN A 120 12.49 -9.40 -15.24
CA GLN A 120 13.34 -10.35 -14.52
C GLN A 120 13.30 -11.74 -15.13
N ARG A 121 14.43 -12.45 -15.10
CA ARG A 121 14.48 -13.89 -15.42
C ARG A 121 13.98 -14.71 -14.24
N GLY A 122 13.49 -15.91 -14.49
CA GLY A 122 13.07 -16.82 -13.41
C GLY A 122 14.17 -17.18 -12.41
N SER A 123 15.45 -17.12 -12.81
CA SER A 123 16.61 -17.30 -11.93
C SER A 123 16.89 -16.09 -11.04
N GLU A 124 16.38 -14.91 -11.40
CA GLU A 124 16.54 -13.67 -10.64
C GLU A 124 15.31 -13.40 -9.77
N HIS A 125 14.11 -13.71 -10.29
CA HIS A 125 12.85 -13.43 -9.60
C HIS A 125 12.54 -14.41 -8.46
N ARG A 126 13.09 -15.64 -8.50
CA ARG A 126 12.79 -16.64 -7.48
C ARG A 126 13.38 -16.24 -6.13
N ASP A 127 12.54 -16.29 -5.10
CA ASP A 127 13.02 -16.14 -3.72
C ASP A 127 13.59 -17.47 -3.23
N GLU A 128 14.92 -17.58 -3.25
CA GLU A 128 15.64 -18.77 -2.76
C GLU A 128 15.58 -18.87 -1.23
N MET A 129 15.66 -20.09 -0.70
CA MET A 129 15.54 -20.38 0.73
C MET A 129 16.78 -21.09 1.27
N THR A 130 17.14 -20.75 2.51
CA THR A 130 18.09 -21.48 3.36
C THR A 130 17.39 -21.88 4.67
N PRO A 131 18.03 -22.69 5.55
CA PRO A 131 17.49 -22.97 6.88
C PRO A 131 17.23 -21.72 7.74
N GLU A 132 17.83 -20.57 7.40
CA GLU A 132 17.67 -19.28 8.06
C GLU A 132 16.51 -18.44 7.49
N GLY A 133 15.94 -18.81 6.34
CA GLY A 133 14.83 -18.09 5.71
C GLY A 133 15.02 -17.84 4.21
N PHE A 134 14.22 -16.92 3.68
CA PHE A 134 14.33 -16.48 2.29
C PHE A 134 15.50 -15.51 2.11
N LEU A 135 16.19 -15.58 0.97
CA LEU A 135 17.34 -14.73 0.64
C LEU A 135 16.95 -13.39 -0.03
N SER A 136 15.73 -13.31 -0.56
CA SER A 136 15.14 -12.13 -1.21
C SER A 136 13.62 -12.13 -0.98
N ASN A 137 12.92 -11.04 -1.31
CA ASN A 137 11.45 -10.93 -1.16
C ASN A 137 10.79 -10.31 -2.40
N HIS A 138 11.07 -10.86 -3.58
CA HIS A 138 10.46 -10.45 -4.84
C HIS A 138 8.96 -10.74 -4.88
N ALA A 139 8.51 -11.81 -4.20
CA ALA A 139 7.09 -12.15 -4.06
C ALA A 139 6.32 -11.19 -3.16
N GLY A 140 7.00 -10.36 -2.35
CA GLY A 140 6.36 -9.41 -1.45
C GLY A 140 5.52 -10.07 -0.38
N GLY A 141 6.00 -11.19 0.18
CA GLY A 141 5.37 -11.89 1.30
C GLY A 141 4.19 -12.79 0.95
N VAL A 142 3.80 -12.91 -0.33
CA VAL A 142 2.71 -13.79 -0.77
C VAL A 142 3.19 -14.73 -1.87
N LEU A 143 3.14 -16.04 -1.61
CA LEU A 143 3.52 -17.09 -2.55
C LEU A 143 2.33 -18.04 -2.75
N GLY A 144 1.91 -18.23 -4.00
CA GLY A 144 0.78 -19.12 -4.31
C GLY A 144 -0.54 -18.71 -3.65
N GLY A 145 -0.72 -17.41 -3.37
CA GLY A 145 -1.93 -16.88 -2.72
C GLY A 145 -1.94 -16.95 -1.20
N ILE A 146 -0.87 -17.44 -0.56
CA ILE A 146 -0.73 -17.48 0.90
C ILE A 146 0.51 -16.73 1.38
N SER A 147 0.50 -16.26 2.62
CA SER A 147 1.66 -15.58 3.22
C SER A 147 2.85 -16.53 3.39
N SER A 148 4.04 -16.06 3.02
CA SER A 148 5.30 -16.83 3.12
C SER A 148 6.00 -16.66 4.47
N GLY A 149 5.52 -15.76 5.32
CA GLY A 149 6.20 -15.30 6.53
C GLY A 149 7.10 -14.08 6.30
N GLN A 150 7.43 -13.75 5.04
CA GLN A 150 8.14 -12.52 4.70
C GLN A 150 7.26 -11.29 4.93
N PRO A 151 7.85 -10.09 5.11
CA PRO A 151 7.10 -8.86 5.07
C PRO A 151 6.22 -8.81 3.82
N ILE A 152 4.92 -8.61 4.02
CA ILE A 152 4.01 -8.36 2.92
C ILE A 152 4.21 -6.93 2.48
N VAL A 153 4.61 -6.72 1.23
CA VAL A 153 4.91 -5.38 0.69
C VAL A 153 3.96 -5.10 -0.47
N ALA A 154 3.19 -4.01 -0.35
CA ALA A 154 2.32 -3.53 -1.41
C ALA A 154 2.58 -2.06 -1.73
N ARG A 155 2.47 -1.69 -3.00
CA ARG A 155 2.52 -0.30 -3.46
C ARG A 155 1.22 0.09 -4.14
N LEU A 156 0.79 1.33 -3.95
CA LEU A 156 -0.44 1.87 -4.52
C LEU A 156 -0.13 3.13 -5.34
N ALA A 157 -0.57 3.17 -6.59
CA ALA A 157 -0.48 4.35 -7.44
C ALA A 157 -1.78 5.16 -7.36
N LEU A 158 -1.69 6.41 -6.88
CA LEU A 158 -2.81 7.34 -6.79
C LEU A 158 -2.74 8.38 -7.90
N LYS A 159 -3.85 8.55 -8.62
CA LYS A 159 -3.97 9.58 -9.66
C LYS A 159 -4.02 11.01 -9.05
N PRO A 160 -3.70 12.04 -9.84
CA PRO A 160 -3.94 13.43 -9.46
C PRO A 160 -5.41 13.74 -9.11
N THR A 161 -5.61 14.76 -8.27
CA THR A 161 -6.93 15.26 -7.87
C THR A 161 -7.66 15.86 -9.07
N SER A 162 -8.84 15.36 -9.42
CA SER A 162 -9.55 15.86 -10.62
C SER A 162 -10.19 17.24 -10.45
N SER A 163 -10.43 17.67 -9.21
CA SER A 163 -10.99 18.99 -8.90
C SER A 163 -9.89 20.02 -8.76
N ILE A 164 -9.57 20.69 -9.86
CA ILE A 164 -8.63 21.82 -9.92
C ILE A 164 -9.36 23.10 -10.35
N THR A 165 -8.71 24.26 -10.17
CA THR A 165 -9.29 25.55 -10.54
C THR A 165 -9.11 25.87 -12.03
N THR A 166 -8.23 25.14 -12.73
CA THR A 166 -8.12 25.19 -14.19
C THR A 166 -9.42 24.72 -14.85
N PRO A 167 -10.03 25.53 -15.72
CA PRO A 167 -11.27 25.15 -16.39
C PRO A 167 -11.11 23.90 -17.27
N GLY A 168 -12.05 22.96 -17.13
CA GLY A 168 -12.10 21.73 -17.92
C GLY A 168 -13.38 21.61 -18.72
N ARG A 169 -13.28 21.10 -19.96
CA ARG A 169 -14.47 20.77 -20.77
C ARG A 169 -15.18 19.55 -20.18
N SER A 170 -16.50 19.61 -20.09
CA SER A 170 -17.34 18.52 -19.64
C SER A 170 -18.72 18.57 -20.32
N ILE A 171 -19.64 17.73 -19.85
CA ILE A 171 -21.06 17.77 -20.21
C ILE A 171 -21.92 17.80 -18.94
N ASP A 172 -23.08 18.43 -19.02
CA ASP A 172 -24.09 18.35 -17.95
C ASP A 172 -24.93 17.06 -18.05
N ILE A 173 -25.90 16.90 -17.15
CA ILE A 173 -26.81 15.73 -17.12
C ILE A 173 -27.75 15.67 -18.34
N HIS A 174 -27.81 16.72 -19.15
CA HIS A 174 -28.60 16.80 -20.38
C HIS A 174 -27.72 16.64 -21.64
N GLY A 175 -26.42 16.31 -21.46
CA GLY A 175 -25.47 16.12 -22.54
C GLY A 175 -24.97 17.41 -23.19
N GLN A 176 -25.27 18.57 -22.63
CA GLN A 176 -24.82 19.85 -23.17
C GLN A 176 -23.40 20.15 -22.73
N ALA A 177 -22.58 20.68 -23.64
CA ALA A 177 -21.21 21.06 -23.34
C ALA A 177 -21.18 22.16 -22.28
N VAL A 178 -20.40 21.94 -21.21
CA VAL A 178 -20.19 22.90 -20.14
C VAL A 178 -18.70 23.00 -19.80
N GLU A 179 -18.32 24.13 -19.21
CA GLU A 179 -17.01 24.30 -18.61
C GLU A 179 -17.12 24.11 -17.09
N VAL A 180 -16.36 23.16 -16.56
CA VAL A 180 -16.34 22.86 -15.13
C VAL A 180 -15.12 23.51 -14.51
N ILE A 181 -15.37 24.35 -13.52
CA ILE A 181 -14.34 24.99 -12.69
C ILE A 181 -14.71 24.70 -11.24
N THR A 182 -13.83 24.04 -10.50
CA THR A 182 -14.06 23.80 -9.08
C THR A 182 -13.46 24.96 -8.29
N LYS A 183 -14.31 25.75 -7.63
CA LYS A 183 -13.88 26.91 -6.82
C LYS A 183 -13.74 26.48 -5.36
N GLY A 184 -12.57 26.72 -4.76
CA GLY A 184 -12.31 26.44 -3.35
C GLY A 184 -10.89 25.95 -3.09
N ARG A 185 -10.59 25.63 -1.83
CA ARG A 185 -9.34 24.95 -1.47
C ARG A 185 -9.48 23.46 -1.78
N HIS A 186 -8.75 23.00 -2.78
CA HIS A 186 -8.61 21.59 -3.11
C HIS A 186 -7.25 21.07 -2.68
N ASP A 187 -7.21 19.77 -2.39
CA ASP A 187 -5.97 19.10 -2.05
C ASP A 187 -5.15 18.89 -3.34
N PRO A 188 -3.94 19.48 -3.47
CA PRO A 188 -3.13 19.30 -4.68
C PRO A 188 -2.65 17.85 -4.82
N CYS A 189 -2.69 17.06 -3.75
CA CYS A 189 -2.39 15.64 -3.81
C CYS A 189 -3.18 14.85 -2.75
N VAL A 190 -4.28 14.22 -3.17
CA VAL A 190 -5.06 13.31 -2.30
C VAL A 190 -4.24 12.13 -1.76
N GLY A 191 -3.11 11.80 -2.40
CA GLY A 191 -2.21 10.72 -2.00
C GLY A 191 -1.58 10.90 -0.63
N ILE A 192 -1.34 12.14 -0.21
CA ILE A 192 -0.71 12.45 1.09
C ILE A 192 -1.47 11.81 2.26
N ARG A 193 -2.81 11.76 2.18
CA ARG A 193 -3.67 11.22 3.24
C ARG A 193 -4.01 9.74 3.06
N ALA A 194 -3.51 9.11 2.00
CA ALA A 194 -3.85 7.73 1.68
C ALA A 194 -3.09 6.71 2.54
N THR A 195 -1.91 7.06 3.08
CA THR A 195 -1.09 6.18 3.94
C THR A 195 -1.88 5.49 5.06
N PRO A 196 -2.55 6.22 5.99
CA PRO A 196 -3.33 5.57 7.06
C PRO A 196 -4.54 4.77 6.53
N ILE A 197 -5.05 5.10 5.33
CA ILE A 197 -6.15 4.34 4.71
C ILE A 197 -5.62 3.03 4.14
N ALA A 198 -4.45 3.04 3.49
CA ALA A 198 -3.77 1.86 2.97
C ALA A 198 -3.40 0.89 4.10
N GLU A 199 -2.82 1.41 5.19
CA GLU A 199 -2.55 0.63 6.41
C GLU A 199 -3.83 -0.02 6.94
N ALA A 200 -4.92 0.74 7.02
CA ALA A 200 -6.20 0.24 7.50
C ALA A 200 -6.76 -0.86 6.60
N MET A 201 -6.69 -0.70 5.27
CA MET A 201 -7.19 -1.71 4.33
C MET A 201 -6.34 -2.99 4.37
N MET A 202 -5.02 -2.88 4.42
CA MET A 202 -4.15 -4.04 4.60
C MET A 202 -4.45 -4.76 5.92
N ALA A 203 -4.57 -4.03 7.04
CA ALA A 203 -4.89 -4.62 8.33
C ALA A 203 -6.27 -5.31 8.36
N ILE A 204 -7.29 -4.72 7.73
CA ILE A 204 -8.63 -5.34 7.63
C ILE A 204 -8.56 -6.63 6.82
N THR A 205 -7.91 -6.62 5.65
CA THR A 205 -7.74 -7.82 4.82
C THR A 205 -6.99 -8.91 5.57
N LEU A 206 -5.89 -8.57 6.24
CA LEU A 206 -5.12 -9.54 7.03
C LEU A 206 -5.92 -10.12 8.19
N LEU A 207 -6.72 -9.30 8.88
CA LEU A 207 -7.59 -9.79 9.95
C LEU A 207 -8.66 -10.75 9.41
N ASP A 208 -9.25 -10.47 8.25
CA ASP A 208 -10.23 -11.37 7.64
C ASP A 208 -9.61 -12.74 7.34
N HIS A 209 -8.45 -12.75 6.68
CA HIS A 209 -7.68 -13.98 6.41
C HIS A 209 -7.22 -14.69 7.67
N TRP A 210 -6.89 -13.95 8.74
CA TRP A 210 -6.58 -14.54 10.04
C TRP A 210 -7.77 -15.29 10.63
N LEU A 211 -8.96 -14.69 10.61
CA LEU A 211 -10.16 -15.30 11.16
C LEU A 211 -10.58 -16.54 10.35
N ARG A 212 -10.45 -16.49 9.01
CA ARG A 212 -10.65 -17.65 8.13
C ARG A 212 -9.67 -18.77 8.46
N GLN A 213 -8.37 -18.47 8.56
CA GLN A 213 -7.34 -19.46 8.90
C GLN A 213 -7.61 -20.11 10.25
N ARG A 214 -7.99 -19.31 11.26
CA ARG A 214 -8.36 -19.83 12.58
C ARG A 214 -9.58 -20.76 12.53
N GLY A 215 -10.59 -20.42 11.73
CA GLY A 215 -11.80 -21.24 11.58
C GLY A 215 -11.58 -22.55 10.83
N GLN A 216 -10.69 -22.56 9.84
CA GLN A 216 -10.40 -23.74 9.01
C GLN A 216 -9.32 -24.65 9.62
N ASN A 217 -8.27 -24.06 10.20
CA ASN A 217 -7.03 -24.76 10.55
C ASN A 217 -6.61 -24.57 12.02
N GLY A 218 -7.48 -24.04 12.89
CA GLY A 218 -7.13 -23.69 14.27
C GLY A 218 -6.60 -24.83 15.16
N GLU A 219 -6.91 -26.09 14.80
CA GLU A 219 -6.47 -27.30 15.52
C GLU A 219 -5.39 -28.09 14.75
N VAL A 220 -5.01 -27.63 13.55
CA VAL A 220 -4.04 -28.33 12.71
C VAL A 220 -2.63 -28.09 13.24
N ASN A 221 -1.93 -29.17 13.55
CA ASN A 221 -0.51 -29.16 13.91
C ASN A 221 0.30 -29.77 12.77
N VAL A 222 1.42 -29.15 12.42
CA VAL A 222 2.36 -29.64 11.41
C VAL A 222 3.76 -29.69 11.98
N ASP A 223 4.52 -30.72 11.59
CA ASP A 223 5.93 -30.88 11.96
C ASP A 223 6.89 -30.14 11.01
N THR A 224 6.33 -29.35 10.06
CA THR A 224 7.09 -28.54 9.11
C THR A 224 7.87 -27.45 9.86
N PRO A 225 9.17 -27.25 9.55
CA PRO A 225 9.97 -26.21 10.20
C PRO A 225 9.38 -24.82 9.95
N ARG A 226 9.30 -24.01 11.01
CA ARG A 226 8.98 -22.59 10.91
C ARG A 226 10.27 -21.80 10.76
N LEU A 227 10.57 -21.36 9.55
CA LEU A 227 11.70 -20.47 9.29
C LEU A 227 11.38 -19.10 9.91
N THR A 228 12.16 -18.68 10.89
CA THR A 228 12.02 -17.34 11.49
C THR A 228 12.69 -16.32 10.58
N GLN A 229 11.96 -15.28 10.18
CA GLN A 229 12.59 -14.12 9.54
C GLN A 229 13.36 -13.37 10.62
N ARG A 230 14.67 -13.23 10.44
CA ARG A 230 15.47 -12.30 11.25
C ARG A 230 15.40 -10.91 10.66
#